data_AF-Q17HK8-F1
#
_entry.id   AF-Q17HK8-F1
#
_cell.length_a   1.000
_cell.length_b   1.000
_cell.length_c   1.000
_cell.angle_alpha   90.00
_cell.angle_beta   90.00
_cell.angle_gamma   90.00
#
_symmetry.space_group_name_H-M   'P 1'
#
loop_
_entity.id
_entity.type
_entity.pdbx_description
1 polymer ?
#
loop_
_entity_poly.entity_id
_entity_poly.type
_entity_poly.pdbx_seq_one_letter_code
_entity_poly.pdbx_strand_id
1 'polypeptide(L)'
;KTTDYATFAHGSWCFLLHYVALAVVLSNCDAKADHIPSVPTHNMSHKERNELKEEAREMFYHAYGAYMEKAYPADELMPLSCTGRYRGITPSRGDLDDVLGK
;
A
#
# COMPACT_ATOMS: atom_id res chain seq x y z
N LYS A 1 16.15 -46.50 56.96
CA LYS A 1 15.43 -45.66 55.97
C LYS A 1 16.34 -44.51 55.59
N THR A 2 17.19 -44.72 54.59
CA THR A 2 18.16 -43.76 54.06
C THR A 2 17.94 -43.66 52.56
N THR A 3 16.82 -43.08 52.21
CA THR A 3 16.34 -42.61 50.90
C THR A 3 15.27 -41.61 51.33
N ASP A 4 15.50 -40.30 51.30
CA ASP A 4 14.97 -39.45 50.22
C ASP A 4 15.42 -37.98 50.38
N TYR A 5 16.66 -37.70 50.81
CA TYR A 5 17.17 -36.31 50.84
C TYR A 5 17.94 -35.94 49.56
N ALA A 6 18.37 -36.92 48.77
CA ALA A 6 19.19 -36.70 47.58
C ALA A 6 18.38 -36.28 46.34
N THR A 7 17.07 -36.59 46.26
CA THR A 7 16.24 -36.26 45.10
C THR A 7 15.63 -34.85 45.15
N PHE A 8 15.45 -34.27 46.34
CA PHE A 8 14.87 -32.93 46.49
C PHE A 8 15.86 -31.80 46.16
N ALA A 9 17.14 -31.99 46.49
CA ALA A 9 18.18 -30.99 46.27
C ALA A 9 18.61 -30.88 44.79
N HIS A 10 18.51 -31.95 43.98
CA HIS A 10 18.91 -31.87 42.57
C HIS A 10 17.89 -31.12 41.69
N GLY A 11 16.60 -31.12 42.04
CA GLY A 11 15.58 -30.36 41.31
C GLY A 11 15.72 -28.85 41.51
N SER A 12 15.99 -28.42 42.74
CA SER A 12 16.00 -26.99 43.10
C SER A 12 17.14 -26.20 42.45
N TRP A 13 18.31 -26.83 42.25
CA TRP A 13 19.43 -26.19 41.56
C TRP A 13 19.22 -26.12 40.05
N CYS A 14 18.56 -27.12 39.45
CA CYS A 14 18.13 -27.03 38.05
C CYS A 14 17.13 -25.90 37.82
N PHE A 15 16.17 -25.68 38.71
CA PHE A 15 15.23 -24.57 38.61
C PHE A 15 15.91 -23.22 38.77
N LEU A 16 16.84 -23.08 39.73
CA LEU A 16 17.63 -21.86 39.90
C LEU A 16 18.50 -21.56 38.67
N LEU A 17 19.14 -22.57 38.09
CA LEU A 17 19.96 -22.42 36.88
C LEU A 17 19.10 -22.04 35.66
N HIS A 18 17.91 -22.63 35.50
CA HIS A 18 16.99 -22.24 34.44
C HIS A 18 16.44 -20.82 34.66
N TYR A 19 16.15 -20.44 35.90
CA TYR A 19 15.65 -19.11 36.24
C TYR A 19 16.71 -18.03 36.00
N VAL A 20 17.97 -18.31 36.36
CA VAL A 20 19.11 -17.42 36.10
C VAL A 20 19.37 -17.34 34.59
N ALA A 21 19.34 -18.47 33.87
CA ALA A 21 19.50 -18.47 32.41
C ALA A 21 18.39 -17.68 31.70
N LEU A 22 17.13 -17.85 32.11
CA LEU A 22 15.99 -17.10 31.59
C LEU A 22 16.10 -15.61 31.92
N ALA A 23 16.50 -15.25 33.15
CA ALA A 23 16.72 -13.86 33.54
C ALA A 23 17.86 -13.20 32.75
N VAL A 24 18.94 -13.93 32.45
CA VAL A 24 20.03 -13.47 31.59
C VAL A 24 19.55 -13.27 30.16
N VAL A 25 18.75 -14.19 29.61
CA VAL A 25 18.17 -14.04 28.26
C VAL A 25 17.23 -12.83 28.18
N LEU A 26 16.39 -12.62 29.20
CA LEU A 26 15.47 -11.47 29.27
C LEU A 26 16.18 -10.13 29.51
N SER A 27 17.29 -10.10 30.27
CA SER A 27 18.04 -8.87 30.55
C SER A 27 18.95 -8.45 29.39
N ASN A 28 19.29 -9.36 28.47
CA ASN A 28 20.07 -9.07 27.26
C ASN A 28 19.17 -8.82 26.03
N CYS A 29 17.85 -8.81 26.19
CA CYS A 29 16.93 -8.31 25.16
C CYS A 29 17.01 -6.78 25.10
N ASP A 30 18.12 -6.24 24.60
CA ASP A 30 18.16 -4.89 24.08
C ASP A 30 17.31 -4.86 22.80
N ALA A 31 16.00 -4.79 22.96
CA ALA A 31 15.07 -4.48 21.88
C ALA A 31 15.28 -3.01 21.50
N LYS A 32 16.37 -2.73 20.78
CA LYS A 32 16.51 -1.45 20.08
C LYS A 32 15.45 -1.45 18.99
N ALA A 33 14.35 -0.75 19.26
CA ALA A 33 13.46 -0.32 18.21
C ALA A 33 14.30 0.52 17.25
N ASP A 34 14.58 -0.02 16.06
CA ASP A 34 15.19 0.76 15.00
C ASP A 34 14.31 1.99 14.77
N HIS A 35 14.87 3.16 15.06
CA HIS A 35 14.27 4.42 14.69
C HIS A 35 14.19 4.44 13.17
N ILE A 36 13.02 4.13 12.60
CA ILE A 36 12.74 4.34 11.17
C ILE A 36 13.04 5.81 10.91
N PRO A 37 14.07 6.16 10.10
CA PRO A 37 14.32 7.54 9.74
C PRO A 37 13.03 8.08 9.13
N SER A 38 12.51 9.18 9.67
CA SER A 38 11.34 9.85 9.11
C SER A 38 11.60 10.06 7.63
N VAL A 39 10.85 9.37 6.77
CA VAL A 39 10.90 9.58 5.32
C VAL A 39 10.73 11.09 5.11
N PRO A 40 11.66 11.77 4.42
CA PRO A 40 11.50 13.19 4.16
C PRO A 40 10.20 13.36 3.39
N THR A 41 9.18 13.90 4.04
CA THR A 41 7.95 14.30 3.36
C THR A 41 8.29 15.58 2.62
N HIS A 42 8.74 15.43 1.38
CA HIS A 42 8.96 16.58 0.51
C HIS A 42 7.59 17.19 0.20
N ASN A 43 7.20 18.16 1.03
CA ASN A 43 5.97 18.91 0.82
C ASN A 43 6.09 19.68 -0.50
N MET A 44 5.22 19.39 -1.46
CA MET A 44 5.18 20.14 -2.72
C MET A 44 4.97 21.63 -2.45
N SER A 45 5.74 22.47 -3.15
CA SER A 45 5.60 23.91 -2.99
C SER A 45 4.22 24.39 -3.48
N HIS A 46 3.74 25.52 -2.97
CA HIS A 46 2.48 26.10 -3.46
C HIS A 46 2.55 26.44 -4.95
N LYS A 47 3.71 26.88 -5.44
CA LYS A 47 3.96 27.18 -6.84
C LYS A 47 3.80 25.91 -7.70
N GLU A 48 4.53 24.86 -7.35
CA GLU A 48 4.48 23.57 -8.04
C GLU A 48 3.07 22.98 -8.07
N ARG A 49 2.34 23.05 -6.95
CA ARG A 49 0.93 22.62 -6.90
C ARG A 49 0.04 23.40 -7.88
N ASN A 50 0.27 24.70 -8.03
CA ASN A 50 -0.50 25.53 -8.96
C ASN A 50 -0.13 25.23 -10.41
N GLU A 51 1.15 24.98 -10.70
CA GLU A 51 1.62 24.59 -12.04
C GLU A 51 0.99 23.25 -12.46
N LEU A 52 1.04 22.23 -11.60
CA LEU A 52 0.42 20.92 -11.86
C LEU A 52 -1.10 21.01 -12.02
N LYS A 53 -1.75 21.90 -11.25
CA LYS A 53 -3.18 22.16 -11.41
C LYS A 53 -3.51 22.73 -12.78
N GLU A 54 -2.68 23.66 -13.26
CA GLU A 54 -2.89 24.29 -14.55
C GLU A 54 -2.62 23.33 -15.71
N GLU A 55 -1.58 22.50 -15.60
CA GLU A 55 -1.30 21.41 -16.55
C GLU A 55 -2.48 20.42 -16.63
N ALA A 56 -3.04 20.01 -15.48
CA ALA A 56 -4.21 19.14 -15.46
C ALA A 56 -5.45 19.79 -16.11
N ARG A 57 -5.63 21.11 -15.92
CA ARG A 57 -6.70 21.87 -16.57
C ARG A 57 -6.55 21.86 -18.10
N GLU A 58 -5.33 22.06 -18.60
CA GLU A 58 -5.05 22.04 -20.03
C GLU A 58 -5.29 20.66 -20.64
N MET A 59 -4.85 19.58 -19.98
CA MET A 59 -5.12 18.21 -20.42
C MET A 59 -6.62 17.91 -20.50
N PHE A 60 -7.42 18.40 -19.55
CA PHE A 60 -8.87 18.24 -19.58
C PHE A 60 -9.49 18.89 -20.83
N TYR A 61 -9.14 20.15 -21.10
CA TYR A 61 -9.69 20.85 -22.27
C TYR A 61 -9.20 20.28 -23.59
N HIS A 62 -7.98 19.74 -23.65
CA HIS A 62 -7.48 19.00 -24.80
C HIS A 62 -8.36 17.77 -25.11
N ALA A 63 -8.60 16.93 -24.11
CA ALA A 63 -9.45 15.75 -24.26
C ALA A 63 -10.91 16.11 -24.58
N TYR A 64 -11.46 17.14 -23.92
CA TYR A 64 -12.82 17.62 -24.16
C TYR A 64 -13.00 18.14 -25.60
N GLY A 65 -12.07 18.98 -26.07
CA GLY A 65 -12.11 19.49 -27.45
C GLY A 65 -12.05 18.35 -28.47
N ALA A 66 -11.14 17.39 -28.28
CA ALA A 66 -11.04 16.22 -29.14
C ALA A 66 -12.33 15.39 -29.15
N TYR A 67 -12.98 15.22 -27.99
CA TYR A 67 -14.28 14.53 -27.92
C TYR A 67 -15.36 15.28 -28.70
N MET A 68 -15.48 16.60 -28.49
CA MET A 68 -16.47 17.42 -29.18
C MET A 68 -16.27 17.43 -30.70
N GLU A 69 -15.03 17.40 -31.18
CA GLU A 69 -14.72 17.42 -32.61
C GLU A 69 -14.87 16.05 -33.27
N LYS A 70 -14.47 14.96 -32.59
CA LYS A 70 -14.27 13.64 -33.22
C LYS A 70 -15.21 12.55 -32.75
N ALA A 71 -15.79 12.68 -31.56
CA ALA A 71 -16.58 11.63 -30.95
C ALA A 71 -18.04 12.03 -30.70
N TYR A 72 -18.39 13.31 -30.56
CA TYR A 72 -19.78 13.72 -30.34
C TYR A 72 -20.68 13.24 -31.50
N PRO A 73 -21.81 12.56 -31.25
CA PRO A 73 -22.51 12.32 -29.98
C PRO A 73 -22.30 10.93 -29.34
N ALA A 74 -21.21 10.22 -29.67
CA ALA A 74 -20.90 8.90 -29.14
C ALA A 74 -20.61 8.90 -27.63
N ASP A 75 -20.64 7.71 -27.01
CA ASP A 75 -20.44 7.56 -25.56
C ASP A 75 -19.02 7.95 -25.14
N GLU A 76 -18.01 7.54 -25.92
CA GLU A 76 -16.60 7.75 -25.58
C GLU A 76 -15.75 8.09 -26.82
N LEU A 77 -14.62 8.77 -26.62
CA LEU A 77 -13.60 8.99 -27.66
C LEU A 77 -12.54 7.88 -27.60
N MET A 78 -12.22 7.29 -28.75
CA MET A 78 -11.04 6.43 -28.92
C MET A 78 -9.84 7.30 -29.37
N PRO A 79 -8.85 7.59 -28.50
CA PRO A 79 -7.84 8.61 -28.78
C PRO A 79 -6.85 8.23 -29.88
N LEU A 80 -6.62 6.94 -30.14
CA LEU A 80 -5.67 6.49 -31.16
C LEU A 80 -6.27 6.46 -32.57
N SER A 81 -7.54 6.09 -32.67
CA SER A 81 -8.26 6.08 -33.95
C SER A 81 -8.98 7.40 -34.24
N CYS A 82 -9.06 8.30 -33.26
CA CYS A 82 -9.80 9.56 -33.33
C CYS A 82 -11.26 9.35 -33.75
N THR A 83 -11.90 8.32 -33.22
CA THR A 83 -13.30 7.95 -33.52
C THR A 83 -14.13 7.85 -32.25
N GLY A 84 -15.43 8.14 -32.34
CA GLY A 84 -16.39 7.84 -31.27
C GLY A 84 -16.64 6.34 -31.10
N ARG A 85 -16.91 5.91 -29.86
CA ARG A 85 -17.28 4.55 -29.47
C ARG A 85 -18.72 4.54 -28.98
N TYR A 86 -19.49 3.55 -29.43
CA TYR A 86 -20.87 3.33 -29.00
C TYR A 86 -20.97 1.99 -28.27
N ARG A 87 -21.53 2.02 -27.05
CA ARG A 87 -21.73 0.83 -26.23
C ARG A 87 -22.71 -0.12 -26.91
N GLY A 88 -22.40 -1.41 -26.90
CA GLY A 88 -23.21 -2.46 -27.55
C GLY A 88 -23.03 -2.61 -29.07
N ILE A 89 -22.37 -1.66 -29.74
CA ILE A 89 -22.00 -1.77 -31.16
C ILE A 89 -20.51 -2.13 -31.30
N THR A 90 -19.65 -1.40 -30.59
CA THR A 90 -18.21 -1.68 -30.59
C THR A 90 -17.93 -2.94 -29.75
N PRO A 91 -16.96 -3.80 -30.16
CA PRO A 91 -16.59 -4.97 -29.38
C PRO A 91 -16.25 -4.62 -27.92
N SER A 92 -16.75 -5.43 -26.99
CA SER A 92 -16.49 -5.24 -25.56
C SER A 92 -15.00 -5.36 -25.23
N ARG A 93 -14.51 -4.47 -24.37
CA ARG A 93 -13.14 -4.46 -23.84
C ARG A 93 -13.01 -5.22 -22.50
N GLY A 94 -14.02 -6.01 -22.13
CA GLY A 94 -14.09 -6.76 -20.87
C GLY A 94 -14.88 -6.02 -19.79
N ASP A 95 -14.59 -6.36 -18.53
CA ASP A 95 -15.33 -5.90 -17.33
C ASP A 95 -15.41 -4.36 -17.20
N LEU A 96 -14.51 -3.63 -17.86
CA LEU A 96 -14.51 -2.17 -17.93
C LEU A 96 -15.81 -1.59 -18.53
N ASP A 97 -16.38 -2.27 -19.52
CA ASP A 97 -17.66 -1.89 -20.11
C ASP A 97 -18.85 -2.25 -19.21
N ASP A 98 -18.68 -3.13 -18.23
CA ASP A 98 -19.75 -3.65 -17.37
C ASP A 98 -19.95 -2.80 -16.10
N VAL A 99 -18.95 -2.01 -15.69
CA VAL A 99 -18.98 -1.13 -14.50
C VAL A 99 -20.12 -0.12 -14.55
N LEU A 100 -20.55 0.30 -15.75
CA LEU A 100 -21.61 1.28 -15.94
C LEU A 100 -23.03 0.68 -15.86
N GLY A 101 -23.17 -0.60 -15.49
CA GLY A 101 -24.46 -1.30 -15.41
C GLY A 101 -24.99 -1.70 -16.80
N LYS A 102 -25.80 -2.76 -16.88
CA LYS A 102 -26.33 -3.26 -18.16
C LYS A 102 -27.39 -2.34 -18.76
#